data_AF-A0A7S2K609-F1
#
_entry.id   AF-A0A7S2K609-F1
#
_cell.length_a   1.000
_cell.length_b   1.000
_cell.length_c   1.000
_cell.angle_alpha   90.00
_cell.angle_beta   90.00
_cell.angle_gamma   90.00
#
_symmetry.space_group_name_H-M   'P 1'
#
loop_
_entity.id
_entity.type
_entity.pdbx_description
1 polymer ?
#
loop_
_entity_poly.entity_id
_entity_poly.type
_entity_poly.pdbx_seq_one_letter_code
_entity_poly.pdbx_strand_id
1 'polypeptide(L)'
;RLFDPTGRFSFYGAPTDVKVKKSEMKGDNRYIEVNFSNLSQSTNAEIPRRALLVATIPEGTDNAVMLVGSATDSRWRKGSEDSVRKTVESFRANLAPKSSMKLRPKDRSNVIDF
;
A
#
# COMPACT_ATOMS: atom_id res chain seq x y z
N ARG A 1 1.50 -7.04 -4.42
CA ARG A 1 0.61 -7.02 -5.61
C ARG A 1 -0.55 -6.06 -5.33
N LEU A 2 -0.57 -4.88 -5.95
CA LEU A 2 -1.51 -3.81 -5.58
C LEU A 2 -2.83 -3.86 -6.37
N PHE A 3 -2.73 -4.08 -7.69
CA PHE A 3 -3.86 -4.07 -8.64
C PHE A 3 -4.18 -5.44 -9.25
N ASP A 4 -3.48 -6.48 -8.80
CA ASP A 4 -3.76 -7.89 -9.16
C ASP A 4 -5.16 -8.31 -8.68
N PRO A 5 -5.87 -9.28 -9.28
CA PRO A 5 -7.17 -9.76 -8.78
C PRO A 5 -7.20 -10.15 -7.29
N THR A 6 -6.06 -10.54 -6.71
CA THR A 6 -5.90 -10.86 -5.27
C THR A 6 -5.28 -9.72 -4.45
N GLY A 7 -5.07 -8.57 -5.08
CA GLY A 7 -4.42 -7.41 -4.52
C GLY A 7 -5.29 -6.63 -3.53
N ARG A 8 -4.66 -5.68 -2.83
CA ARG A 8 -5.30 -4.90 -1.76
C ARG A 8 -6.57 -4.17 -2.19
N PHE A 9 -6.64 -3.71 -3.43
CA PHE A 9 -7.79 -2.98 -3.96
C PHE A 9 -8.81 -3.85 -4.71
N SER A 10 -8.60 -5.17 -4.71
CA SER A 10 -9.33 -6.10 -5.57
C SER A 10 -10.40 -6.91 -4.86
N PHE A 11 -10.82 -6.47 -3.68
CA PHE A 11 -11.68 -7.22 -2.77
C PHE A 11 -13.00 -7.69 -3.43
N TYR A 12 -13.53 -6.90 -4.35
CA TYR A 12 -14.78 -7.20 -5.09
C TYR A 12 -14.54 -7.38 -6.59
N GLY A 13 -13.29 -7.49 -7.04
CA GLY A 13 -12.91 -7.48 -8.45
C GLY A 13 -11.69 -6.60 -8.69
N ALA A 14 -10.90 -6.93 -9.71
CA ALA A 14 -9.67 -6.22 -10.01
C ALA A 14 -9.93 -4.73 -10.34
N PRO A 15 -9.09 -3.80 -9.84
CA PRO A 15 -9.17 -2.40 -10.20
C PRO A 15 -9.09 -2.16 -11.70
N THR A 16 -9.92 -1.23 -12.18
CA THR A 16 -9.99 -0.79 -13.57
C THR A 16 -9.34 0.58 -13.73
N ASP A 17 -9.13 1.01 -14.98
CA ASP A 17 -8.63 2.35 -15.33
C ASP A 17 -7.34 2.79 -14.60
N VAL A 18 -6.45 1.84 -14.33
CA VAL A 18 -5.18 2.11 -13.65
C VAL A 18 -4.30 3.00 -14.52
N LYS A 19 -4.09 4.24 -14.09
CA LYS A 19 -3.35 5.28 -14.81
C LYS A 19 -2.31 5.90 -13.89
N VAL A 20 -1.04 5.77 -14.24
CA VAL A 20 0.05 6.50 -13.58
C VAL A 20 0.01 7.95 -14.05
N LYS A 21 -0.12 8.89 -13.12
CA LYS A 21 -0.20 10.33 -13.39
C LYS A 21 1.15 11.00 -13.28
N LYS A 22 1.91 10.63 -12.26
CA LYS A 22 3.23 11.19 -11.99
C LYS A 22 4.12 10.09 -11.43
N SER A 23 5.39 10.15 -11.77
CA SER A 23 6.39 9.25 -11.23
C SER A 23 7.71 10.02 -11.13
N GLU A 24 8.24 10.17 -9.93
CA GLU A 24 9.46 10.93 -9.67
C GLU A 24 10.37 10.23 -8.66
N MET A 25 11.67 10.43 -8.82
CA MET A 25 12.68 10.05 -7.83
C MET A 25 13.02 11.27 -6.97
N LYS A 26 13.07 11.10 -5.65
CA LYS A 26 13.51 12.12 -4.69
C LYS A 26 14.44 11.45 -3.68
N GLY A 27 15.75 11.61 -3.88
CA GLY A 27 16.76 10.80 -3.20
C GLY A 27 16.56 9.32 -3.52
N ASP A 28 16.58 8.47 -2.49
CA ASP A 28 16.41 7.01 -2.62
C ASP A 28 14.93 6.56 -2.63
N ASN A 29 14.00 7.53 -2.66
CA ASN A 29 12.57 7.27 -2.64
C ASN A 29 11.95 7.49 -4.03
N ARG A 30 11.18 6.50 -4.50
CA ARG A 30 10.33 6.58 -5.69
C ARG A 30 8.93 7.00 -5.28
N TYR A 31 8.45 8.13 -5.78
CA TYR A 31 7.08 8.59 -5.60
C TYR A 31 6.27 8.33 -6.86
N ILE A 32 5.07 7.78 -6.72
CA ILE A 32 4.18 7.47 -7.84
C ILE A 32 2.77 7.92 -7.49
N GLU A 33 2.16 8.75 -8.35
CA GLU A 33 0.75 9.09 -8.28
C GLU A 33 -0.03 8.23 -9.27
N VAL A 34 -1.06 7.55 -8.80
CA VAL A 34 -1.88 6.62 -9.59
C VAL A 34 -3.35 6.90 -9.37
N ASN A 35 -4.10 6.93 -10.46
CA ASN A 35 -5.56 6.91 -10.45
C ASN A 35 -6.04 5.52 -10.86
N PHE A 36 -7.11 5.03 -10.25
CA PHE A 36 -7.73 3.76 -10.59
C PHE A 36 -9.16 3.75 -10.07
N SER A 37 -9.98 2.83 -10.55
CA SER A 37 -11.33 2.60 -10.05
C SER A 37 -11.39 1.23 -9.39
N ASN A 38 -12.15 1.10 -8.29
CA ASN A 38 -12.39 -0.18 -7.64
C ASN A 38 -13.89 -0.42 -7.48
N LEU A 39 -14.32 -1.68 -7.61
CA LEU A 39 -15.73 -2.02 -7.43
C LEU A 39 -16.13 -1.89 -5.94
N SER A 40 -17.24 -1.22 -5.69
CA SER A 40 -17.84 -1.09 -4.36
C SER A 40 -19.06 -1.99 -4.21
N GLN A 41 -19.08 -2.80 -3.15
CA GLN A 41 -20.23 -3.63 -2.81
C GLN A 41 -21.48 -2.80 -2.47
N SER A 42 -21.30 -1.67 -1.76
CA SER A 42 -22.45 -0.92 -1.23
C SER A 42 -23.27 -0.21 -2.32
N THR A 43 -22.65 0.09 -3.46
CA THR A 43 -23.29 0.82 -4.56
C THR A 43 -23.32 0.03 -5.87
N ASN A 44 -22.69 -1.14 -5.91
CA ASN A 44 -22.49 -1.96 -7.11
C ASN A 44 -21.94 -1.16 -8.31
N ALA A 45 -21.05 -0.20 -8.02
CA ALA A 45 -20.52 0.75 -8.99
C ALA A 45 -19.00 0.89 -8.82
N GLU A 46 -18.33 1.23 -9.92
CA GLU A 46 -16.91 1.56 -9.91
C GLU A 46 -16.68 2.91 -9.22
N ILE A 47 -15.89 2.90 -8.14
CA ILE A 47 -15.56 4.12 -7.40
C ILE A 47 -14.15 4.57 -7.80
N PRO A 48 -13.99 5.77 -8.38
CA PRO A 48 -12.68 6.30 -8.71
C PRO A 48 -11.91 6.66 -7.44
N ARG A 49 -10.63 6.29 -7.42
CA ARG A 49 -9.67 6.56 -6.35
C ARG A 49 -8.40 7.18 -6.91
N ARG A 50 -7.73 7.94 -6.04
CA ARG A 50 -6.37 8.40 -6.24
C ARG A 50 -5.49 7.84 -5.14
N ALA A 51 -4.27 7.48 -5.51
CA ALA A 51 -3.25 7.04 -4.59
C ALA A 51 -1.93 7.76 -4.86
N LEU A 52 -1.23 8.05 -3.77
CA LEU A 52 0.16 8.45 -3.78
C LEU A 52 0.95 7.35 -3.07
N LEU A 53 1.98 6.85 -3.76
CA LEU A 53 2.85 5.80 -3.29
C LEU A 53 4.24 6.37 -3.06
N VAL A 54 4.90 5.89 -2.02
CA VAL A 54 6.35 6.04 -1.84
C VAL A 54 6.95 4.66 -1.66
N ALA A 55 8.00 4.37 -2.42
CA ALA A 55 8.73 3.12 -2.35
C ALA A 55 10.22 3.39 -2.17
N THR A 56 10.89 2.53 -1.39
CA THR A 56 12.33 2.54 -1.21
C THR A 56 12.84 1.12 -1.02
N ILE A 57 14.12 0.90 -1.26
CA ILE A 57 14.83 -0.33 -0.91
C ILE A 57 15.81 0.07 0.21
N PRO A 58 15.52 -0.25 1.48
CA PRO A 58 16.41 0.10 2.57
C PRO A 58 17.80 -0.51 2.36
N GLU A 59 18.85 0.23 2.70
CA GLU A 59 20.23 -0.23 2.59
C GLU A 59 20.43 -1.58 3.30
N GLY A 60 21.20 -2.48 2.68
CA GLY A 60 21.44 -3.82 3.21
C GLY A 60 20.28 -4.80 2.99
N THR A 61 19.29 -4.46 2.16
CA THR A 61 18.22 -5.36 1.74
C THR A 61 17.97 -5.28 0.24
N ASP A 62 17.43 -6.35 -0.34
CA ASP A 62 16.92 -6.35 -1.72
C ASP A 62 15.38 -6.22 -1.76
N ASN A 63 14.75 -5.97 -0.60
CA ASN A 63 13.30 -5.94 -0.47
C ASN A 63 12.79 -4.51 -0.58
N ALA A 64 11.96 -4.26 -1.60
CA ALA A 64 11.25 -3.00 -1.72
C ALA A 64 10.16 -2.88 -0.64
N VAL A 65 10.17 -1.77 0.10
CA VAL A 65 9.12 -1.39 1.05
C VAL A 65 8.35 -0.22 0.45
N MET A 66 7.03 -0.30 0.48
CA MET A 66 6.16 0.70 -0.13
C MET A 66 5.02 1.08 0.81
N LEU A 67 4.81 2.38 0.99
CA LEU A 67 3.62 2.94 1.63
C LEU A 67 2.66 3.47 0.55
N VAL A 68 1.38 3.16 0.71
CA VAL A 68 0.32 3.57 -0.23
C VAL A 68 -0.73 4.36 0.52
N GLY A 69 -0.78 5.67 0.29
CA GLY A 69 -1.86 6.53 0.75
C GLY A 69 -2.91 6.68 -0.34
N SER A 70 -4.19 6.40 -0.05
CA SER A 70 -5.25 6.50 -1.07
C SER A 70 -6.57 7.01 -0.50
N ALA A 71 -7.34 7.69 -1.34
CA ALA A 71 -8.70 8.12 -1.03
C ALA A 71 -9.59 8.02 -2.27
N THR A 72 -10.91 8.06 -2.09
CA THR A 72 -11.84 8.26 -3.21
C THR A 72 -11.59 9.62 -3.85
N ASP A 73 -11.83 9.75 -5.15
CA ASP A 73 -11.63 11.03 -5.86
C ASP A 73 -12.42 12.18 -5.21
N SER A 74 -13.62 11.90 -4.71
CA SER A 74 -14.44 12.86 -3.96
C SER A 74 -13.81 13.33 -2.65
N ARG A 75 -13.18 12.43 -1.88
CA ARG A 75 -12.50 12.76 -0.62
C ARG A 75 -11.15 13.43 -0.87
N TRP A 76 -10.45 13.00 -1.92
CA TRP A 76 -9.21 13.60 -2.37
C TRP A 76 -9.37 15.10 -2.58
N ARG A 77 -10.36 15.50 -3.40
CA ARG A 77 -10.68 16.91 -3.67
C ARG A 77 -11.21 17.68 -2.45
N LYS A 78 -11.73 16.98 -1.43
CA LYS A 78 -12.26 17.56 -0.18
C LYS A 78 -11.20 17.63 0.94
N GLY A 79 -9.91 17.62 0.59
CA GLY A 79 -8.81 17.85 1.54
C GLY A 79 -8.11 16.60 2.06
N SER A 80 -8.49 15.39 1.62
CA SER A 80 -7.69 14.19 1.94
C SER A 80 -6.34 14.16 1.21
N GLU A 81 -6.17 14.97 0.16
CA GLU A 81 -4.89 15.09 -0.53
C GLU A 81 -3.76 15.53 0.42
N ASP A 82 -3.97 16.58 1.20
CA ASP A 82 -2.93 17.15 2.07
C ASP A 82 -2.50 16.16 3.15
N SER A 83 -3.45 15.44 3.76
CA SER A 83 -3.14 14.45 4.78
C SER A 83 -2.42 13.24 4.19
N VAL A 84 -2.81 12.79 3.00
CA VAL A 84 -2.13 11.71 2.28
C VAL A 84 -0.70 12.13 1.91
N ARG A 85 -0.50 13.32 1.34
CA ARG A 85 0.83 13.83 1.00
C ARG A 85 1.74 13.92 2.21
N LYS A 86 1.28 14.55 3.30
CA LYS A 86 2.03 14.65 4.57
C LYS A 86 2.42 13.27 5.13
N THR A 87 1.52 12.30 5.06
CA THR A 87 1.77 10.94 5.54
C THR A 87 2.78 10.20 4.67
N VAL A 88 2.70 10.39 3.35
CA VAL A 88 3.61 9.75 2.42
C VAL A 88 5.01 10.37 2.48
N GLU A 89 5.12 11.70 2.63
CA GLU A 89 6.41 12.40 2.72
C GLU A 89 7.17 12.11 4.04
N SER A 90 6.43 11.81 5.11
CA SER A 90 7.01 11.43 6.41
C SER A 90 7.49 9.97 6.46
N PHE A 91 7.22 9.18 5.42
CA PHE A 91 7.64 7.78 5.36
C PHE A 91 9.16 7.62 5.46
N ARG A 92 9.59 6.73 6.35
CA ARG A 92 10.97 6.28 6.50
C ARG A 92 10.96 4.77 6.72
N ALA A 93 11.90 4.06 6.09
CA ALA A 93 12.08 2.63 6.26
C ALA A 93 13.50 2.37 6.74
N ASN A 94 13.62 1.93 7.99
CA ASN A 94 14.89 1.58 8.61
C ASN A 94 14.90 0.09 8.97
N LEU A 95 16.08 -0.52 8.92
CA LEU A 95 16.25 -1.89 9.39
C LEU A 95 15.89 -2.01 10.88
N ALA A 96 15.19 -3.09 11.22
CA ALA A 96 14.93 -3.42 12.61
C ALA A 96 16.26 -3.66 13.36
N PRO A 97 16.39 -3.23 14.62
CA PRO A 97 17.54 -3.57 15.44
C PRO A 97 17.72 -5.09 15.51
N LYS A 98 18.96 -5.57 15.33
CA LYS A 98 19.28 -6.99 15.51
C LYS A 98 19.16 -7.34 16.99
N SER A 99 18.11 -8.07 17.37
CA SER A 99 17.94 -8.58 18.73
C SER A 99 18.46 -10.02 18.84
N SER A 100 19.04 -10.38 19.98
CA SER A 100 19.50 -11.74 20.30
C SER A 100 18.40 -12.62 20.94
N MET A 101 17.14 -12.18 20.92
CA MET A 101 16.05 -12.96 21.48
C MET A 101 15.83 -14.24 20.67
N LYS A 102 15.89 -15.39 21.34
CA LYS A 102 15.47 -16.66 20.74
C LYS A 102 14.01 -16.55 20.31
N LEU A 103 13.75 -16.75 19.01
CA LEU A 103 12.41 -16.91 18.48
C LEU A 103 11.70 -18.01 19.29
N ARG A 104 10.62 -17.65 19.99
CA ARG A 104 9.80 -18.63 20.71
C ARG A 104 9.17 -19.56 19.68
N PRO A 105 9.39 -20.88 19.75
CA PRO A 105 8.71 -21.83 18.87
C PRO A 105 7.20 -21.65 19.00
N LYS A 106 6.50 -21.56 17.86
CA LYS A 106 5.03 -21.60 17.86
C LYS A 106 4.61 -23.01 18.26
N ASP A 107 3.93 -23.12 19.40
CA ASP A 107 3.44 -24.41 19.90
C ASP A 107 2.43 -24.99 18.89
N ARG A 108 2.70 -26.21 18.42
CA ARG A 108 1.86 -26.96 17.47
C ARG A 108 1.11 -28.11 18.13
N SER A 109 1.05 -28.15 19.45
CA SER A 109 0.43 -29.25 20.22
C SER A 109 -1.10 -29.32 20.12
N ASN A 110 -1.78 -28.34 19.55
CA ASN A 110 -3.24 -28.39 19.34
C ASN A 110 -3.63 -29.07 18.01
N VAL A 111 -3.17 -30.31 17.79
CA VAL A 111 -3.84 -31.21 16.84
C VAL A 111 -5.00 -31.85 17.61
N ILE A 112 -6.21 -31.41 17.29
CA ILE A 112 -7.44 -32.06 17.75
C ILE A 112 -7.68 -33.21 16.78
N ASP A 113 -7.38 -34.43 17.20
CA ASP A 113 -7.79 -35.64 16.47
C ASP A 113 -9.31 -35.83 16.66
N PHE A 114 -10.01 -36.07 15.54
CA PHE A 114 -11.42 -36.44 15.47
C PHE A 114 -11.61 -37.95 15.59
#